data_AF-A0A3D0SBU9-F1
#
_entry.id   AF-A0A3D0SBU9-F1
#
_cell.length_a   1.000
_cell.length_b   1.000
_cell.length_c   1.000
_cell.angle_alpha   90.00
_cell.angle_beta   90.00
_cell.angle_gamma   90.00
#
_symmetry.space_group_name_H-M   'P 1'
#
loop_
_entity.id
_entity.type
_entity.pdbx_description
1 polymer ?
#
loop_
_entity_poly.entity_id
_entity_poly.type
_entity_poly.pdbx_seq_one_letter_code
_entity_poly.pdbx_strand_id
1 'polypeptide(L)'
;ANLSDYQVIILPSGNYARHLGAGGAENLKDWVSKGGVLITIANATQWAASENVGLLDVKREYALTDEDVTAQGDGDVVEGTTIENRQGFLNAIENEQELPDYVAGILTRVEVDQEHWLTAGVNPEVVAMVTGNDIYSPIKLESGKNVAWFKGQDEVVASGYIWDEFKTQSAYKPFLIHQPMGRGMVIAYTQEPTVRAYLDGLNVMFMNSIFRASAHAYPLR
;
A
#
# COMPACT_ATOMS: atom_id res chain seq x y z
N ALA A 1 -7.09 -15.00 29.33
CA ALA A 1 -6.20 -16.13 29.61
C ALA A 1 -4.88 -15.87 28.90
N ASN A 2 -3.73 -16.33 29.40
CA ASN A 2 -2.49 -16.13 28.65
C ASN A 2 -2.45 -17.09 27.45
N LEU A 3 -2.37 -16.53 26.24
CA LEU A 3 -2.28 -17.27 24.98
C LEU A 3 -0.87 -17.22 24.36
N SER A 4 0.12 -16.62 25.04
CA SER A 4 1.49 -16.42 24.52
C SER A 4 2.21 -17.70 24.11
N ASP A 5 1.82 -18.83 24.70
CA ASP A 5 2.48 -20.11 24.49
C ASP A 5 1.98 -20.81 23.22
N TYR A 6 0.93 -20.28 22.57
CA TYR A 6 0.31 -20.83 21.39
C TYR A 6 0.55 -19.93 20.17
N GLN A 7 0.89 -20.53 19.04
CA GLN A 7 0.97 -19.85 17.74
C GLN A 7 -0.32 -19.99 16.95
N VAL A 8 -1.01 -21.13 17.09
CA VAL A 8 -2.23 -21.46 16.33
C VAL A 8 -3.30 -21.96 17.29
N ILE A 9 -4.52 -21.43 17.16
CA ILE A 9 -5.71 -21.90 17.87
C ILE A 9 -6.77 -22.28 16.84
N ILE A 10 -7.36 -23.47 16.99
CA ILE A 10 -8.41 -23.97 16.11
C ILE A 10 -9.72 -24.03 16.90
N LEU A 11 -10.73 -23.30 16.43
CA LEU A 11 -12.09 -23.32 16.95
C LEU A 11 -12.96 -24.21 16.05
N PRO A 12 -13.24 -25.46 16.45
CA PRO A 12 -14.21 -26.30 15.75
C PRO A 12 -15.62 -25.70 15.84
N SER A 13 -16.59 -26.25 15.13
CA SER A 13 -17.99 -25.79 15.25
C SER A 13 -18.47 -25.84 16.71
N GLY A 14 -19.03 -24.74 17.23
CA GLY A 14 -19.46 -24.63 18.62
C GLY A 14 -20.14 -23.31 18.94
N ASN A 15 -20.65 -23.16 20.18
CA ASN A 15 -21.30 -21.94 20.66
C ASN A 15 -20.34 -21.08 21.49
N TYR A 16 -19.50 -20.30 20.80
CA TYR A 16 -18.46 -19.50 21.45
C TYR A 16 -18.97 -18.25 22.15
N ALA A 17 -20.11 -17.69 21.71
CA ALA A 17 -20.77 -16.60 22.43
C ALA A 17 -21.07 -17.00 23.88
N ARG A 18 -21.53 -18.24 24.10
CA ARG A 18 -21.81 -18.77 25.44
C ARG A 18 -20.55 -19.09 26.25
N HIS A 19 -19.51 -19.61 25.61
CA HIS A 19 -18.34 -20.15 26.32
C HIS A 19 -17.22 -19.13 26.54
N LEU A 20 -17.03 -18.19 25.61
CA LEU A 20 -15.97 -17.18 25.68
C LEU A 20 -16.51 -15.82 26.15
N GLY A 21 -17.75 -15.48 25.78
CA GLY A 21 -18.32 -14.16 26.01
C GLY A 21 -17.45 -13.02 25.43
N ALA A 22 -17.75 -11.78 25.82
CA ALA A 22 -17.02 -10.60 25.33
C ALA A 22 -15.54 -10.60 25.75
N GLY A 23 -15.23 -10.98 27.00
CA GLY A 23 -13.85 -11.00 27.49
C GLY A 23 -12.96 -12.03 26.79
N GLY A 24 -13.51 -13.21 26.44
CA GLY A 24 -12.78 -14.21 25.67
C GLY A 24 -12.57 -13.78 24.21
N ALA A 25 -13.56 -13.10 23.62
CA ALA A 25 -13.45 -12.53 22.27
C ALA A 25 -12.34 -11.48 22.19
N GLU A 26 -12.33 -10.50 23.11
CA GLU A 26 -11.29 -9.46 23.19
C GLU A 26 -9.89 -10.04 23.41
N ASN A 27 -9.77 -11.05 24.29
CA ASN A 27 -8.49 -11.71 24.53
C ASN A 27 -7.97 -12.47 23.29
N LEU A 28 -8.87 -13.03 22.46
CA LEU A 28 -8.49 -13.63 21.18
C LEU A 28 -8.11 -12.56 20.16
N LYS A 29 -8.81 -11.44 20.12
CA LYS A 29 -8.52 -10.31 19.22
C LYS A 29 -7.15 -9.70 19.49
N ASP A 30 -6.82 -9.46 20.75
CA ASP A 30 -5.51 -8.98 21.18
C ASP A 30 -4.39 -9.99 20.88
N TRP A 31 -4.66 -11.29 21.01
CA TRP A 31 -3.67 -12.32 20.67
C TRP A 31 -3.44 -12.44 19.16
N VAL A 32 -4.50 -12.37 18.34
CA VAL A 32 -4.41 -12.38 16.87
C VAL A 32 -3.65 -11.15 16.37
N SER A 33 -3.94 -9.95 16.90
CA SER A 33 -3.25 -8.72 16.48
C SER A 33 -1.74 -8.72 16.81
N LYS A 34 -1.32 -9.57 17.75
CA LYS A 34 0.08 -9.82 18.10
C LYS A 34 0.75 -10.95 17.30
N GLY A 35 0.09 -11.46 16.26
CA GLY A 35 0.63 -12.48 15.35
C GLY A 35 0.13 -13.90 15.62
N GLY A 36 -0.88 -14.08 16.48
CA GLY A 36 -1.56 -15.36 16.66
C GLY A 36 -2.43 -15.75 15.45
N VAL A 37 -2.50 -17.04 15.13
CA VAL A 37 -3.31 -17.55 14.02
C VAL A 37 -4.57 -18.24 14.55
N LEU A 38 -5.74 -17.64 14.30
CA LEU A 38 -7.03 -18.22 14.67
C LEU A 38 -7.68 -18.90 13.45
N ILE A 39 -7.96 -20.19 13.56
CA ILE A 39 -8.70 -20.95 12.55
C ILE A 39 -10.11 -21.22 13.08
N THR A 40 -11.14 -20.83 12.34
CA THR A 40 -12.53 -21.06 12.71
C THR A 40 -13.21 -22.01 11.73
N ILE A 41 -14.12 -22.85 12.26
CA ILE A 41 -14.86 -23.83 11.46
C ILE A 41 -16.37 -23.66 11.73
N ALA A 42 -17.16 -23.53 10.66
CA ALA A 42 -18.63 -23.47 10.68
C ALA A 42 -19.18 -22.43 11.68
N ASN A 43 -19.87 -22.86 12.75
CA ASN A 43 -20.47 -21.92 13.72
C ASN A 43 -19.43 -21.03 14.43
N ALA A 44 -18.16 -21.46 14.49
CA ALA A 44 -17.09 -20.60 14.97
C ALA A 44 -16.83 -19.41 14.05
N THR A 45 -16.94 -19.62 12.72
CA THR A 45 -16.80 -18.55 11.72
C THR A 45 -17.95 -17.57 11.82
N GLN A 46 -19.18 -18.07 11.99
CA GLN A 46 -20.34 -17.21 12.28
C GLN A 46 -20.10 -16.34 13.52
N TRP A 47 -19.56 -16.92 14.59
CA TRP A 47 -19.25 -16.17 15.81
C TRP A 47 -18.15 -15.12 15.57
N ALA A 48 -17.06 -15.47 14.89
CA ALA A 48 -15.96 -14.54 14.58
C ALA A 48 -16.41 -13.37 13.68
N ALA A 49 -17.36 -13.63 12.77
CA ALA A 49 -17.97 -12.66 11.86
C ALA A 49 -19.04 -11.78 12.49
N SER A 50 -19.50 -12.11 13.70
CA SER A 50 -20.54 -11.31 14.38
C SER A 50 -20.02 -9.91 14.72
N GLU A 51 -20.89 -8.92 14.64
CA GLU A 51 -20.63 -7.51 14.93
C GLU A 51 -20.04 -7.31 16.33
N ASN A 52 -20.56 -8.07 17.28
CA ASN A 52 -20.12 -8.04 18.67
C ASN A 52 -18.69 -8.60 18.89
N VAL A 53 -18.15 -9.35 17.93
CA VAL A 53 -16.82 -9.98 18.02
C VAL A 53 -15.83 -9.30 17.08
N GLY A 54 -16.20 -9.11 15.81
CA GLY A 54 -15.40 -8.40 14.81
C GLY A 54 -13.98 -8.96 14.67
N LEU A 55 -13.83 -10.29 14.68
CA LEU A 55 -12.57 -11.00 14.39
C LEU A 55 -12.43 -11.28 12.88
N LEU A 56 -13.54 -11.34 12.16
CA LEU A 56 -13.61 -11.53 10.72
C LEU A 56 -14.59 -10.52 10.14
N ASP A 57 -14.14 -9.70 9.19
CA ASP A 57 -14.96 -8.64 8.60
C ASP A 57 -15.74 -9.16 7.38
N VAL A 58 -16.66 -10.08 7.64
CA VAL A 58 -17.63 -10.56 6.66
C VAL A 58 -18.98 -10.67 7.35
N LYS A 59 -20.07 -10.59 6.59
CA LYS A 59 -21.42 -10.77 7.12
C LYS A 59 -22.06 -11.97 6.46
N ARG A 60 -22.98 -12.63 7.18
CA ARG A 60 -23.82 -13.65 6.55
C ARG A 60 -24.84 -12.95 5.67
N GLU A 61 -25.30 -13.63 4.64
CA GLU A 61 -26.34 -13.09 3.75
C GLU A 61 -27.69 -13.75 4.03
N TYR A 62 -28.77 -12.98 3.88
CA TYR A 62 -30.10 -13.54 3.76
C TYR A 62 -30.24 -14.34 2.46
N ALA A 63 -31.26 -15.19 2.39
CA ALA A 63 -31.57 -15.90 1.15
C ALA A 63 -31.99 -14.91 0.05
N LEU A 64 -31.64 -15.22 -1.20
CA LEU A 64 -32.10 -14.46 -2.37
C LEU A 64 -33.62 -14.58 -2.50
N THR A 65 -34.28 -13.43 -2.66
CA THR A 65 -35.73 -13.33 -2.87
C THR A 65 -36.02 -12.30 -3.96
N ASP A 66 -37.13 -12.47 -4.69
CA ASP A 66 -37.59 -11.49 -5.69
C ASP A 66 -38.19 -10.22 -5.07
N GLU A 67 -38.36 -10.20 -3.74
CA GLU A 67 -38.80 -9.04 -2.96
C GLU A 67 -37.58 -8.32 -2.35
N ASP A 68 -37.60 -6.99 -2.31
CA ASP A 68 -36.58 -6.16 -1.66
C ASP A 68 -36.58 -6.44 -0.14
N VAL A 69 -35.72 -7.36 0.30
CA VAL A 69 -35.53 -7.66 1.73
C VAL A 69 -34.50 -6.69 2.28
N THR A 70 -34.99 -5.61 2.88
CA THR A 70 -34.14 -4.78 3.74
C THR A 70 -33.69 -5.59 4.95
N ALA A 71 -32.38 -5.75 5.14
CA ALA A 71 -31.84 -6.42 6.32
C ALA A 71 -32.34 -5.72 7.60
N GLN A 72 -33.14 -6.43 8.40
CA GLN A 72 -33.64 -5.95 9.69
C GLN A 72 -32.96 -6.75 10.80
N GLY A 73 -32.03 -6.13 11.53
CA GLY A 73 -31.30 -6.79 12.61
C GLY A 73 -30.08 -6.02 13.13
N ASP A 74 -29.33 -6.66 14.03
CA ASP A 74 -28.13 -6.16 14.72
C ASP A 74 -26.87 -6.17 13.83
N GLY A 75 -27.03 -5.94 12.52
CA GLY A 75 -25.95 -5.87 11.53
C GLY A 75 -25.18 -7.17 11.24
N ASP A 76 -25.49 -8.29 11.89
CA ASP A 76 -24.85 -9.61 11.70
C ASP A 76 -25.16 -10.31 10.37
N VAL A 77 -26.26 -9.92 9.72
CA VAL A 77 -26.73 -10.50 8.45
C VAL A 77 -27.12 -9.36 7.53
N VAL A 78 -26.64 -9.41 6.29
CA VAL A 78 -26.89 -8.40 5.24
C VAL A 78 -27.76 -8.98 4.13
N GLU A 79 -28.25 -8.10 3.25
CA GLU A 79 -29.00 -8.51 2.06
C GLU A 79 -28.17 -9.47 1.19
N GLY A 80 -28.84 -10.48 0.64
CA GLY A 80 -28.18 -11.47 -0.22
C GLY A 80 -27.86 -10.90 -1.59
N THR A 81 -26.66 -11.14 -2.08
CA THR A 81 -26.21 -10.62 -3.38
C THR A 81 -25.84 -11.77 -4.32
N THR A 82 -25.94 -11.52 -5.62
CA THR A 82 -25.52 -12.48 -6.65
C THR A 82 -24.26 -12.00 -7.35
N ILE A 83 -23.28 -12.88 -7.48
CA ILE A 83 -22.06 -12.63 -8.24
C ILE A 83 -22.14 -13.46 -9.53
N GLU A 84 -22.45 -12.80 -10.65
CA GLU A 84 -22.76 -13.49 -11.91
C GLU A 84 -21.55 -14.17 -12.55
N ASN A 85 -20.36 -13.62 -12.36
CA ASN A 85 -19.14 -14.07 -13.00
C ASN A 85 -17.90 -13.67 -12.21
N ARG A 86 -16.73 -14.15 -12.66
CA ARG A 86 -15.44 -13.88 -12.01
C ARG A 86 -15.10 -12.40 -11.92
N GLN A 87 -15.47 -11.59 -12.91
CA GLN A 87 -15.23 -10.14 -12.86
C GLN A 87 -16.14 -9.48 -11.80
N GLY A 88 -17.39 -9.93 -11.70
CA GLY A 88 -18.30 -9.49 -10.62
C GLY A 88 -17.72 -9.77 -9.23
N PHE A 89 -17.05 -10.91 -9.03
CA PHE A 89 -16.36 -11.20 -7.78
C PHE A 89 -15.22 -10.22 -7.52
N LEU A 90 -14.37 -9.98 -8.52
CA LEU A 90 -13.25 -9.05 -8.40
C LEU A 90 -13.73 -7.64 -8.04
N ASN A 91 -14.77 -7.16 -8.71
CA ASN A 91 -15.36 -5.85 -8.42
C ASN A 91 -15.97 -5.78 -7.00
N ALA A 92 -16.55 -6.89 -6.51
CA ALA A 92 -17.17 -6.94 -5.17
C ALA A 92 -16.16 -6.95 -4.02
N ILE A 93 -14.91 -7.36 -4.28
CA ILE A 93 -13.82 -7.35 -3.29
C ILE A 93 -12.86 -6.18 -3.49
N GLU A 94 -13.09 -5.35 -4.51
CA GLU A 94 -12.25 -4.19 -4.82
C GLU A 94 -12.62 -3.03 -3.89
N ASN A 95 -11.61 -2.42 -3.27
CA ASN A 95 -11.82 -1.27 -2.41
C ASN A 95 -11.78 0.02 -3.23
N GLU A 96 -12.80 0.86 -3.10
CA GLU A 96 -12.91 2.11 -3.87
C GLU A 96 -11.80 3.13 -3.57
N GLN A 97 -11.19 3.05 -2.38
CA GLN A 97 -10.18 3.99 -1.89
C GLN A 97 -8.99 3.23 -1.32
N GLU A 98 -8.29 2.48 -2.18
CA GLU A 98 -7.03 1.85 -1.82
C GLU A 98 -5.82 2.45 -2.53
N LEU A 99 -4.68 2.34 -1.85
CA LEU A 99 -3.38 2.58 -2.45
C LEU A 99 -3.05 1.43 -3.41
N PRO A 100 -2.11 1.62 -4.35
CA PRO A 100 -1.62 0.53 -5.19
C PRO A 100 -1.17 -0.69 -4.40
N ASP A 101 -1.09 -1.83 -5.06
CA ASP A 101 -0.52 -3.04 -4.48
C ASP A 101 0.95 -2.84 -4.08
N TYR A 102 1.32 -3.45 -2.95
CA TYR A 102 2.69 -3.40 -2.45
C TYR A 102 3.66 -4.11 -3.39
N VAL A 103 4.72 -3.41 -3.79
CA VAL A 103 5.82 -3.95 -4.57
C VAL A 103 6.98 -4.35 -3.64
N ALA A 104 7.39 -5.61 -3.68
CA ALA A 104 8.39 -6.19 -2.77
C ALA A 104 9.86 -5.94 -3.15
N GLY A 105 10.12 -5.04 -4.11
CA GLY A 105 11.46 -4.75 -4.63
C GLY A 105 11.59 -5.12 -6.10
N ILE A 106 11.63 -4.10 -6.95
CA ILE A 106 11.87 -4.23 -8.40
C ILE A 106 12.89 -3.20 -8.86
N LEU A 107 13.54 -3.46 -9.98
CA LEU A 107 14.41 -2.50 -10.62
C LEU A 107 13.64 -1.78 -11.73
N THR A 108 13.54 -0.45 -11.64
CA THR A 108 12.89 0.39 -12.64
C THR A 108 13.87 1.33 -13.33
N ARG A 109 13.56 1.69 -14.57
CA ARG A 109 14.28 2.72 -15.33
C ARG A 109 13.74 4.09 -15.01
N VAL A 110 14.64 5.02 -14.73
CA VAL A 110 14.37 6.42 -14.42
C VAL A 110 15.08 7.29 -15.45
N GLU A 111 14.32 8.13 -16.14
CA GLU A 111 14.82 9.21 -16.97
C GLU A 111 15.20 10.42 -16.11
N VAL A 112 16.31 11.05 -16.48
CA VAL A 112 16.94 12.12 -15.70
C VAL A 112 17.02 13.40 -16.54
N ASP A 113 16.42 14.49 -16.05
CA ASP A 113 16.58 15.82 -16.65
C ASP A 113 18.06 16.22 -16.63
N GLN A 114 18.66 16.39 -17.81
CA GLN A 114 20.09 16.71 -17.93
C GLN A 114 20.40 18.21 -17.79
N GLU A 115 19.37 19.06 -17.71
CA GLU A 115 19.52 20.51 -17.61
C GLU A 115 19.43 21.04 -16.17
N HIS A 116 19.11 20.17 -15.21
CA HIS A 116 19.00 20.55 -13.80
C HIS A 116 20.33 20.40 -13.04
N TRP A 117 20.63 21.31 -12.13
CA TRP A 117 21.87 21.25 -11.34
C TRP A 117 21.93 20.07 -10.36
N LEU A 118 20.77 19.50 -9.99
CA LEU A 118 20.67 18.31 -9.13
C LEU A 118 21.17 17.05 -9.81
N THR A 119 21.18 17.03 -11.13
CA THR A 119 21.49 15.86 -11.97
C THR A 119 22.81 16.04 -12.71
N ALA A 120 23.56 17.10 -12.40
CA ALA A 120 24.89 17.32 -12.95
C ALA A 120 25.81 16.12 -12.67
N GLY A 121 26.30 15.48 -13.74
CA GLY A 121 27.17 14.30 -13.66
C GLY A 121 26.42 12.97 -13.49
N VAL A 122 25.09 12.96 -13.60
CA VAL A 122 24.25 11.75 -13.60
C VAL A 122 23.89 11.39 -15.04
N ASN A 123 23.90 10.10 -15.38
CA ASN A 123 23.53 9.62 -16.71
C ASN A 123 22.07 9.99 -17.07
N PRO A 124 21.72 10.13 -18.37
CA PRO A 124 20.35 10.40 -18.82
C PRO A 124 19.31 9.36 -18.40
N GLU A 125 19.76 8.13 -18.17
CA GLU A 125 18.96 7.03 -17.65
C GLU A 125 19.71 6.38 -16.49
N VAL A 126 19.00 6.10 -15.40
CA VAL A 126 19.51 5.36 -14.23
C VAL A 126 18.50 4.27 -13.84
N VAL A 127 18.96 3.32 -13.02
CA VAL A 127 18.10 2.26 -12.48
C VAL A 127 17.85 2.53 -11.00
N ALA A 128 16.58 2.46 -10.57
CA ALA A 128 16.16 2.63 -9.19
C ALA A 128 15.52 1.35 -8.64
N MET A 129 15.67 1.12 -7.33
CA MET A 129 14.91 0.08 -6.63
C MET A 129 13.59 0.71 -6.18
N VAL A 130 12.47 0.11 -6.60
CA VAL A 130 11.14 0.49 -6.12
C VAL A 130 10.65 -0.54 -5.11
N THR A 131 10.22 -0.07 -3.95
CA THR A 131 9.60 -0.88 -2.91
C THR A 131 8.41 -0.12 -2.32
N GLY A 132 7.39 -0.84 -1.85
CA GLY A 132 6.19 -0.20 -1.32
C GLY A 132 5.12 0.01 -2.37
N ASN A 133 4.15 0.84 -2.02
CA ASN A 133 2.98 1.18 -2.84
C ASN A 133 2.83 2.69 -3.11
N ASP A 134 3.81 3.50 -2.71
CA ASP A 134 3.75 4.94 -2.88
C ASP A 134 4.01 5.36 -4.34
N ILE A 135 2.97 5.87 -5.01
CA ILE A 135 3.06 6.50 -6.33
C ILE A 135 2.57 7.96 -6.21
N TYR A 136 3.49 8.90 -6.37
CA TYR A 136 3.18 10.32 -6.23
C TYR A 136 2.72 10.95 -7.55
N SER A 137 1.85 11.96 -7.47
CA SER A 137 1.50 12.79 -8.62
C SER A 137 2.68 13.72 -9.02
N PRO A 138 2.83 14.06 -10.31
CA PRO A 138 3.84 15.02 -10.73
C PRO A 138 3.58 16.42 -10.15
N ILE A 139 4.64 17.11 -9.74
CA ILE A 139 4.53 18.51 -9.31
C ILE A 139 4.23 19.40 -10.52
N LYS A 140 3.45 20.47 -10.31
CA LYS A 140 3.16 21.48 -11.34
C LYS A 140 4.34 22.46 -11.50
N LEU A 141 4.53 22.95 -12.73
CA LEU A 141 5.63 23.88 -13.06
C LEU A 141 5.62 25.18 -12.23
N GLU A 142 4.44 25.64 -11.81
CA GLU A 142 4.30 26.82 -10.94
C GLU A 142 4.88 26.59 -9.53
N SER A 143 4.90 25.33 -9.07
CA SER A 143 5.35 24.95 -7.74
C SER A 143 6.78 24.44 -7.73
N GLY A 144 7.24 23.80 -8.81
CA GLY A 144 8.58 23.22 -8.87
C GLY A 144 8.85 22.46 -10.15
N LYS A 145 9.77 21.50 -10.07
CA LYS A 145 10.22 20.67 -11.20
C LYS A 145 10.25 19.19 -10.82
N ASN A 146 9.80 18.35 -11.75
CA ASN A 146 10.09 16.92 -11.75
C ASN A 146 11.45 16.77 -12.44
N VAL A 147 12.47 16.38 -11.68
CA VAL A 147 13.89 16.40 -12.10
C VAL A 147 14.36 15.02 -12.59
N ALA A 148 13.68 13.97 -12.13
CA ALA A 148 13.80 12.63 -12.68
C ALA A 148 12.43 11.94 -12.57
N TRP A 149 12.11 11.05 -13.48
CA TRP A 149 10.82 10.34 -13.54
C TRP A 149 10.99 8.93 -14.09
N PHE A 150 10.08 8.03 -13.74
CA PHE A 150 10.08 6.68 -14.28
C PHE A 150 9.78 6.68 -15.79
N LYS A 151 10.37 5.75 -16.54
CA LYS A 151 10.08 5.57 -17.98
C LYS A 151 8.61 5.21 -18.23
N GLY A 152 8.21 5.24 -19.50
CA GLY A 152 6.89 4.78 -19.94
C GLY A 152 6.61 3.32 -19.58
N GLN A 153 5.34 2.94 -19.53
CA GLN A 153 4.86 1.62 -19.04
C GLN A 153 5.58 0.42 -19.67
N ASP A 154 5.97 0.52 -20.94
CA ASP A 154 6.57 -0.57 -21.71
C ASP A 154 8.07 -0.74 -21.41
N GLU A 155 8.72 0.29 -20.86
CA GLU A 155 10.16 0.33 -20.61
C GLU A 155 10.52 0.46 -19.12
N VAL A 156 9.55 0.81 -18.27
CA VAL A 156 9.78 1.13 -16.85
C VAL A 156 10.44 -0.01 -16.08
N VAL A 157 10.18 -1.28 -16.44
CA VAL A 157 10.75 -2.44 -15.75
C VAL A 157 12.13 -2.76 -16.30
N ALA A 158 13.17 -2.52 -15.49
CA ALA A 158 14.53 -2.97 -15.79
C ALA A 158 14.73 -4.45 -15.46
N SER A 159 14.21 -4.89 -14.31
CA SER A 159 14.25 -6.30 -13.87
C SER A 159 13.27 -6.53 -12.71
N GLY A 160 12.77 -7.77 -12.60
CA GLY A 160 11.81 -8.17 -11.58
C GLY A 160 10.40 -8.34 -12.12
N TYR A 161 9.44 -8.55 -11.22
CA TYR A 161 8.02 -8.68 -11.54
C TYR A 161 7.23 -7.59 -10.81
N ILE A 162 6.34 -6.94 -11.53
CA ILE A 162 5.47 -5.87 -11.05
C ILE A 162 4.06 -6.12 -11.57
N TRP A 163 3.04 -5.75 -10.78
CA TRP A 163 1.65 -5.77 -11.21
C TRP A 163 1.42 -4.79 -12.36
N ASP A 164 0.51 -5.14 -13.28
CA ASP A 164 0.25 -4.34 -14.49
C ASP A 164 -0.32 -2.97 -14.13
N GLU A 165 -1.13 -2.90 -13.09
CA GLU A 165 -1.75 -1.70 -12.53
C GLU A 165 -0.67 -0.72 -12.04
N PHE A 166 0.26 -1.20 -11.19
CA PHE A 166 1.37 -0.38 -10.69
C PHE A 166 2.28 0.06 -11.85
N LYS A 167 2.61 -0.85 -12.78
CA LYS A 167 3.44 -0.56 -13.96
C LYS A 167 2.83 0.57 -14.80
N THR A 168 1.53 0.51 -15.02
CA THR A 168 0.78 1.52 -15.78
C THR A 168 0.72 2.85 -15.02
N GLN A 169 0.41 2.81 -13.73
CA GLN A 169 0.25 4.01 -12.92
C GLN A 169 1.56 4.73 -12.61
N SER A 170 2.68 4.01 -12.47
CA SER A 170 4.01 4.56 -12.17
C SER A 170 4.69 5.20 -13.38
N ALA A 171 4.25 4.91 -14.60
CA ALA A 171 4.80 5.50 -15.81
C ALA A 171 4.81 7.05 -15.76
N TYR A 172 5.97 7.66 -16.06
CA TYR A 172 6.19 9.11 -16.03
C TYR A 172 5.92 9.79 -14.66
N LYS A 173 5.79 9.01 -13.58
CA LYS A 173 5.68 9.57 -12.23
C LYS A 173 7.04 9.99 -11.69
N PRO A 174 7.09 11.01 -10.83
CA PRO A 174 8.35 11.55 -10.36
C PRO A 174 9.16 10.53 -9.54
N PHE A 175 10.46 10.52 -9.78
CA PHE A 175 11.46 9.91 -8.92
C PHE A 175 12.14 10.96 -8.04
N LEU A 176 12.53 12.09 -8.62
CA LEU A 176 13.14 13.24 -7.92
C LEU A 176 12.35 14.50 -8.19
N ILE A 177 11.94 15.18 -7.12
CA ILE A 177 11.15 16.41 -7.15
C ILE A 177 11.96 17.53 -6.50
N HIS A 178 11.97 18.71 -7.12
CA HIS A 178 12.54 19.93 -6.58
C HIS A 178 11.46 21.01 -6.48
N GLN A 179 11.23 21.52 -5.28
CA GLN A 179 10.26 22.59 -5.01
C GLN A 179 10.95 23.75 -4.26
N PRO A 180 11.17 24.92 -4.88
CA PRO A 180 11.64 26.09 -4.16
C PRO A 180 10.57 26.57 -3.16
N MET A 181 11.01 27.00 -1.97
CA MET A 181 10.15 27.53 -0.92
C MET A 181 10.80 28.73 -0.25
N GLY A 182 10.38 29.93 -0.65
CA GLY A 182 10.97 31.18 -0.15
C GLY A 182 12.48 31.23 -0.41
N ARG A 183 13.28 31.18 0.66
CA ARG A 183 14.75 31.22 0.62
C ARG A 183 15.41 29.83 0.63
N GLY A 184 14.61 28.77 0.69
CA GLY A 184 15.06 27.38 0.69
C GLY A 184 14.36 26.58 -0.40
N MET A 185 14.36 25.26 -0.23
CA MET A 185 13.74 24.32 -1.16
C MET A 185 13.46 23.00 -0.45
N VAL A 186 12.52 22.25 -1.00
CA VAL A 186 12.28 20.84 -0.71
C VAL A 186 12.81 20.03 -1.88
N ILE A 187 13.62 19.02 -1.58
CA ILE A 187 14.09 18.03 -2.54
C ILE A 187 13.58 16.69 -2.05
N ALA A 188 12.72 16.04 -2.83
CA ALA A 188 12.07 14.80 -2.44
C ALA A 188 12.42 13.70 -3.42
N TYR A 189 12.84 12.56 -2.88
CA TYR A 189 12.96 11.31 -3.61
C TYR A 189 11.74 10.45 -3.28
N THR A 190 11.07 9.92 -4.30
CA THR A 190 9.89 9.06 -4.10
C THR A 190 10.25 7.62 -3.76
N GLN A 191 11.52 7.27 -3.90
CA GLN A 191 12.13 5.98 -3.57
C GLN A 191 13.52 6.22 -3.01
N GLU A 192 14.06 5.26 -2.26
CA GLU A 192 15.36 5.42 -1.61
C GLU A 192 16.51 5.47 -2.63
N PRO A 193 17.26 6.58 -2.76
CA PRO A 193 18.34 6.68 -3.74
C PRO A 193 19.62 5.96 -3.33
N THR A 194 19.78 5.56 -2.06
CA THR A 194 21.03 4.99 -1.55
C THR A 194 20.96 3.49 -1.21
N VAL A 195 19.93 2.77 -1.68
CA VAL A 195 19.72 1.33 -1.38
C VAL A 195 20.99 0.53 -1.60
N ARG A 196 21.65 0.18 -0.47
CA ARG A 196 22.93 -0.55 -0.38
C ARG A 196 24.04 -0.05 -1.33
N ALA A 197 23.94 1.19 -1.81
CA ALA A 197 24.88 1.86 -2.71
C ALA A 197 25.28 1.09 -4.00
N TYR A 198 24.48 0.12 -4.47
CA TYR A 198 24.85 -0.69 -5.66
C TYR A 198 24.28 -0.17 -6.99
N LEU A 199 23.36 0.81 -6.96
CA LEU A 199 22.77 1.41 -8.17
C LEU A 199 23.56 2.64 -8.58
N ASP A 200 24.10 2.59 -9.80
CA ASP A 200 24.96 3.65 -10.33
C ASP A 200 24.17 4.95 -10.60
N GLY A 201 24.84 6.09 -10.42
CA GLY A 201 24.25 7.43 -10.63
C GLY A 201 23.40 7.97 -9.47
N LEU A 202 22.64 7.14 -8.75
CA LEU A 202 21.73 7.63 -7.69
C LEU A 202 22.46 8.26 -6.49
N ASN A 203 23.59 7.70 -6.08
CA ASN A 203 24.43 8.29 -5.03
C ASN A 203 24.96 9.68 -5.44
N VAL A 204 25.31 9.88 -6.71
CA VAL A 204 25.77 11.18 -7.22
C VAL A 204 24.62 12.19 -7.17
N MET A 205 23.42 11.78 -7.58
CA MET A 205 22.19 12.58 -7.49
C MET A 205 21.92 13.00 -6.03
N PHE A 206 22.01 12.06 -5.08
CA PHE A 206 21.83 12.35 -3.66
C PHE A 206 22.90 13.30 -3.10
N MET A 207 24.17 13.12 -3.48
CA MET A 207 25.26 14.02 -3.07
C MET A 207 25.08 15.43 -3.66
N ASN A 208 24.57 15.55 -4.89
CA ASN A 208 24.19 16.85 -5.46
C ASN A 208 23.08 17.52 -4.61
N SER A 209 22.08 16.77 -4.14
CA SER A 209 21.05 17.29 -3.23
C SER A 209 21.61 17.83 -1.92
N ILE A 210 22.70 17.25 -1.38
CA ILE A 210 23.32 17.74 -0.15
C ILE A 210 24.21 18.95 -0.44
N PHE A 211 25.18 18.79 -1.33
CA PHE A 211 26.26 19.76 -1.48
C PHE A 211 25.88 20.94 -2.37
N ARG A 212 25.10 20.72 -3.44
CA ARG A 212 24.71 21.81 -4.34
C ARG A 212 23.50 22.57 -3.80
N ALA A 213 22.54 21.91 -3.17
CA ALA A 213 21.35 22.59 -2.65
C ALA A 213 21.70 23.65 -1.61
N SER A 214 22.68 23.38 -0.73
CA SER A 214 23.18 24.38 0.23
C SER A 214 23.77 25.63 -0.43
N ALA A 215 24.37 25.50 -1.63
CA ALA A 215 24.87 26.64 -2.41
C ALA A 215 23.74 27.43 -3.10
N HIS A 216 22.56 26.81 -3.29
CA HIS A 216 21.38 27.43 -3.87
C HIS A 216 20.38 27.94 -2.81
N ALA A 217 20.57 27.59 -1.54
CA ALA A 217 19.74 28.04 -0.42
C ALA A 217 20.36 29.25 0.30
N TYR A 218 19.51 30.13 0.84
CA TYR A 218 19.93 31.29 1.62
C TYR A 218 19.51 31.12 3.09
N PRO A 219 20.31 30.48 3.95
CA PRO A 219 19.95 30.23 5.34
C PRO A 219 19.73 31.54 6.12
N LEU A 220 18.88 31.49 7.14
CA LEU A 220 18.79 32.54 8.15
C LEU A 220 20.11 32.56 8.90
N ARG A 221 20.81 33.70 8.88
CA ARG A 221 21.97 33.97 9.72
C ARG A 221 21.50 34.66 10.99
#